data_AF-C4FI36-F1
#
_entry.id   AF-C4FI36-F1
#
_cell.length_a   1.000
_cell.length_b   1.000
_cell.length_c   1.000
_cell.angle_alpha   90.00
_cell.angle_beta   90.00
_cell.angle_gamma   90.00
#
_symmetry.space_group_name_H-M   'P 1'
#
loop_
_entity.id
_entity.type
_entity.pdbx_description
1 polymer ?
#
loop_
_entity_poly.entity_id
_entity_poly.type
_entity_poly.pdbx_seq_one_letter_code
_entity_poly.pdbx_strand_id
1 'polypeptide(L)'
;MKKFIFGFGFLLTLISPSFSSSLNDYAWMDKYYLVARFTPYDPSLLQKMDLELSPKQIELIKAEYDKYFPIMLGKARILKDKEAELTDAVYKSNDPQKIKNLVIEIAKLKTELTVLDINLFKAIQSILNKSQNEKFIKYLTSGSM
;
A
#
# COMPACT_ATOMS: atom_id res chain seq x y z
N MET A 1 -25.00 60.83 -5.95
CA MET A 1 -25.29 59.80 -6.99
C MET A 1 -24.07 59.62 -7.88
N LYS A 2 -23.41 58.46 -7.84
CA LYS A 2 -22.62 57.85 -8.93
C LYS A 2 -22.24 56.42 -8.52
N LYS A 3 -22.25 55.52 -9.51
CA LYS A 3 -22.43 54.07 -9.43
C LYS A 3 -21.13 53.30 -9.16
N PHE A 4 -21.31 52.10 -8.56
CA PHE A 4 -20.57 50.83 -8.67
C PHE A 4 -19.23 50.79 -9.42
N ILE A 5 -18.27 50.04 -8.87
CA ILE A 5 -17.68 48.85 -9.52
C ILE A 5 -17.17 47.88 -8.44
N PHE A 6 -17.66 46.64 -8.54
CA PHE A 6 -17.18 45.43 -7.86
C PHE A 6 -15.73 45.15 -8.28
N GLY A 7 -14.82 45.08 -7.32
CA GLY A 7 -13.47 44.58 -7.51
C GLY A 7 -13.29 43.29 -6.72
N PHE A 8 -13.76 42.18 -7.29
CA PHE A 8 -13.55 40.83 -6.77
C PHE A 8 -12.07 40.47 -6.97
N GLY A 9 -11.24 40.86 -6.00
CA GLY A 9 -9.82 40.56 -5.96
C GLY A 9 -9.58 39.10 -5.59
N PHE A 10 -9.73 38.24 -6.59
CA PHE A 10 -9.29 36.84 -6.57
C PHE A 10 -7.76 36.83 -6.49
N LEU A 11 -7.20 36.85 -5.27
CA LEU A 11 -5.80 36.47 -5.06
C LEU A 11 -5.78 35.15 -4.29
N LEU A 12 -5.88 34.09 -5.09
CA LEU A 12 -5.09 32.87 -5.00
C LEU A 12 -4.58 32.60 -3.58
N THR A 13 -5.42 31.88 -2.83
CA THR A 13 -4.96 30.97 -1.79
C THR A 13 -3.75 30.22 -2.34
N LEU A 14 -2.56 30.57 -1.83
CA LEU A 14 -1.37 29.74 -1.88
C LEU A 14 -1.69 28.47 -1.08
N ILE A 15 -2.50 27.59 -1.67
CA ILE A 15 -2.45 26.17 -1.37
C ILE A 15 -1.12 25.75 -1.97
N SER A 16 -0.07 26.01 -1.21
CA SER A 16 1.13 25.18 -1.26
C SER A 16 0.60 23.75 -1.18
N PRO A 17 0.85 22.85 -2.14
CA PRO A 17 0.76 21.45 -1.82
C PRO A 17 1.90 21.24 -0.83
N SER A 18 1.61 21.41 0.45
CA SER A 18 2.47 20.95 1.51
C SER A 18 2.48 19.43 1.39
N PHE A 19 3.32 18.92 0.48
CA PHE A 19 3.93 17.61 0.57
C PHE A 19 4.85 17.62 1.81
N SER A 20 4.27 17.88 2.98
CA SER A 20 4.93 17.68 4.26
C SER A 20 4.86 16.19 4.54
N SER A 21 5.97 15.50 4.27
CA SER A 21 6.37 14.24 4.90
C SER A 21 5.29 13.18 5.09
N SER A 22 4.93 12.43 4.04
CA SER A 22 4.34 11.09 4.21
C SER A 22 5.44 10.04 4.07
N LEU A 23 6.36 9.98 5.03
CA LEU A 23 7.25 8.84 5.17
C LEU A 23 6.37 7.65 5.61
N ASN A 24 5.80 6.98 4.62
CA ASN A 24 5.27 5.61 4.67
C ASN A 24 4.27 5.32 5.82
N ASP A 25 3.08 5.93 5.77
CA ASP A 25 1.95 5.65 6.69
C ASP A 25 1.53 4.16 6.73
N TYR A 26 2.07 3.35 5.82
CA TYR A 26 1.77 1.93 5.68
C TYR A 26 2.98 1.01 5.93
N ALA A 27 4.17 1.54 6.28
CA ALA A 27 5.36 0.72 6.58
C ALA A 27 5.11 -0.36 7.63
N TRP A 28 4.25 -0.04 8.61
CA TRP A 28 3.86 -0.96 9.68
C TRP A 28 3.20 -2.24 9.16
N MET A 29 2.73 -2.26 7.91
CA MET A 29 2.13 -3.42 7.28
C MET A 29 3.16 -4.48 6.88
N ASP A 30 4.44 -4.11 6.66
CA ASP A 30 5.46 -5.03 6.11
C ASP A 30 5.68 -6.27 7.00
N LYS A 31 5.48 -6.17 8.33
CA LYS A 31 5.59 -7.29 9.28
C LYS A 31 4.49 -8.36 9.17
N TYR A 32 3.42 -8.08 8.42
CA TYR A 32 2.26 -8.97 8.30
C TYR A 32 2.33 -9.90 7.09
N TYR A 33 3.29 -9.70 6.20
CA TYR A 33 3.52 -10.59 5.06
C TYR A 33 4.32 -11.82 5.50
N LEU A 34 4.13 -12.96 4.83
CA LEU A 34 4.91 -14.18 5.09
C LEU A 34 6.35 -14.06 4.59
N VAL A 35 6.56 -13.23 3.56
CA VAL A 35 7.83 -12.94 2.93
C VAL A 35 7.93 -11.43 2.71
N ALA A 36 9.12 -10.95 2.34
CA ALA A 36 9.28 -9.57 1.92
C ALA A 36 8.29 -9.24 0.79
N ARG A 37 7.67 -8.07 0.90
CA ARG A 37 6.62 -7.62 -0.03
C ARG A 37 7.15 -7.45 -1.45
N PHE A 38 6.30 -7.74 -2.43
CA PHE A 38 6.61 -7.72 -3.86
C PHE A 38 6.27 -6.38 -4.53
N THR A 39 5.42 -5.55 -3.92
CA THR A 39 5.03 -4.24 -4.48
C THR A 39 5.25 -3.08 -3.50
N PRO A 40 5.61 -1.87 -3.97
CA PRO A 40 5.65 -0.68 -3.12
C PRO A 40 4.24 -0.24 -2.67
N TYR A 41 4.14 0.53 -1.58
CA TYR A 41 2.82 1.04 -1.12
C TYR A 41 2.40 2.26 -1.92
N ASP A 42 3.39 3.07 -2.30
CA ASP A 42 3.19 4.27 -3.10
C ASP A 42 3.45 3.96 -4.57
N PRO A 43 2.41 3.98 -5.44
CA PRO A 43 2.57 3.76 -6.87
C PRO A 43 3.43 4.84 -7.54
N SER A 44 3.65 6.00 -6.92
CA SER A 44 4.57 7.03 -7.43
C SER A 44 6.02 6.54 -7.48
N LEU A 45 6.38 5.53 -6.67
CA LEU A 45 7.72 4.91 -6.71
C LEU A 45 7.99 4.26 -8.07
N LEU A 46 6.95 3.83 -8.79
CA LEU A 46 7.10 3.31 -10.15
C LEU A 46 7.59 4.37 -11.14
N GLN A 47 7.29 5.66 -10.88
CA GLN A 47 7.84 6.76 -11.68
C GLN A 47 9.31 7.03 -11.31
N LYS A 48 9.69 6.86 -10.03
CA LYS A 48 11.09 6.99 -9.57
C LYS A 48 12.00 5.87 -10.10
N MET A 49 11.42 4.76 -10.55
CA MET A 49 12.11 3.63 -11.18
C MET A 49 12.49 3.88 -12.65
N ASP A 50 12.17 5.07 -13.20
CA ASP A 50 12.46 5.44 -14.58
C ASP A 50 11.97 4.39 -15.61
N LEU A 51 10.74 3.92 -15.38
CA LEU A 51 10.08 2.91 -16.20
C LEU A 51 9.51 3.49 -17.50
N GLU A 52 9.55 4.81 -17.70
CA GLU A 52 8.99 5.48 -18.89
C GLU A 52 7.54 5.01 -19.17
N LEU A 53 6.69 4.99 -18.13
CA LEU A 53 5.31 4.52 -18.26
C LEU A 53 4.48 5.47 -19.12
N SER A 54 3.74 4.91 -20.08
CA SER A 54 2.73 5.69 -20.81
C SER A 54 1.59 6.12 -19.88
N PRO A 55 0.85 7.20 -20.20
CA PRO A 55 -0.33 7.61 -19.43
C PRO A 55 -1.33 6.46 -19.23
N LYS A 56 -1.53 5.63 -20.27
CA LYS A 56 -2.43 4.48 -20.19
C LYS A 56 -1.96 3.42 -19.19
N GLN A 57 -0.66 3.14 -19.14
CA GLN A 57 -0.10 2.19 -18.17
C GLN A 57 -0.24 2.71 -16.74
N ILE A 58 -0.03 4.01 -16.52
CA ILE A 58 -0.21 4.66 -15.20
C ILE A 58 -1.66 4.49 -14.72
N GLU A 59 -2.64 4.74 -15.59
CA GLU A 59 -4.06 4.54 -15.25
C GLU A 59 -4.38 3.09 -14.89
N LEU A 60 -3.89 2.12 -15.68
CA LEU A 60 -4.12 0.70 -15.44
C LEU A 60 -3.49 0.23 -14.13
N ILE A 61 -2.26 0.65 -13.86
CA ILE A 61 -1.56 0.33 -12.62
C ILE A 61 -2.32 0.91 -11.43
N LYS A 62 -2.71 2.19 -11.51
CA LYS A 62 -3.50 2.84 -10.45
C LYS A 62 -4.80 2.08 -10.18
N ALA A 63 -5.51 1.63 -11.21
CA ALA A 63 -6.72 0.84 -11.06
C ALA A 63 -6.49 -0.48 -10.29
N GLU A 64 -5.36 -1.16 -10.53
CA GLU A 64 -5.01 -2.37 -9.76
C GLU A 64 -4.66 -2.03 -8.30
N TYR A 65 -3.97 -0.92 -8.04
CA TYR A 65 -3.75 -0.45 -6.67
C TYR A 65 -5.06 -0.14 -5.95
N ASP A 66 -5.96 0.63 -6.58
CA ASP A 66 -7.25 1.01 -6.02
C ASP A 66 -8.13 -0.22 -5.71
N LYS A 67 -7.94 -1.32 -6.44
CA LYS A 67 -8.60 -2.61 -6.22
C LYS A 67 -7.99 -3.41 -5.07
N TYR A 68 -6.67 -3.60 -5.04
CA TYR A 68 -6.01 -4.50 -4.08
C TYR A 68 -5.65 -3.83 -2.76
N PHE A 69 -5.18 -2.58 -2.79
CA PHE A 69 -4.63 -1.90 -1.62
C PHE A 69 -5.63 -1.74 -0.46
N PRO A 70 -6.90 -1.32 -0.67
CA PRO A 70 -7.87 -1.24 0.42
C PRO A 70 -8.11 -2.58 1.13
N ILE A 71 -8.11 -3.68 0.36
CA ILE A 71 -8.30 -5.04 0.90
C ILE A 71 -7.09 -5.44 1.75
N MET A 72 -5.87 -5.18 1.24
CA MET A 72 -4.64 -5.44 1.97
C MET A 72 -4.56 -4.64 3.27
N LEU A 73 -4.90 -3.35 3.22
CA LEU A 73 -4.96 -2.48 4.40
C LEU A 73 -5.98 -2.99 5.44
N GLY A 74 -7.17 -3.40 4.99
CA GLY A 74 -8.19 -4.00 5.85
C GLY A 74 -7.69 -5.26 6.55
N LYS A 75 -7.06 -6.19 5.80
CA LYS A 75 -6.49 -7.42 6.36
C LYS A 75 -5.34 -7.13 7.34
N ALA A 76 -4.47 -6.18 7.04
CA ALA A 76 -3.38 -5.81 7.93
C ALA A 76 -3.88 -5.23 9.26
N ARG A 77 -5.00 -4.48 9.25
CA ARG A 77 -5.66 -4.01 10.49
C ARG A 77 -6.22 -5.18 11.31
N ILE A 78 -6.92 -6.11 10.67
CA ILE A 78 -7.44 -7.32 11.34
C ILE A 78 -6.29 -8.14 11.95
N LEU A 79 -5.19 -8.30 11.21
CA LEU A 79 -3.98 -8.96 11.70
C LEU A 79 -3.39 -8.27 12.92
N LYS A 80 -3.32 -6.94 12.92
CA LYS A 80 -2.87 -6.16 14.07
C LYS A 80 -3.70 -6.43 15.31
N ASP A 81 -5.01 -6.44 15.17
CA ASP A 81 -5.92 -6.69 16.29
C ASP A 81 -5.81 -8.14 16.79
N LYS A 82 -5.69 -9.11 15.87
CA LYS A 82 -5.51 -10.53 16.20
C LYS A 82 -4.18 -10.82 16.88
N GLU A 83 -3.09 -10.18 16.48
CA GLU A 83 -1.79 -10.31 17.16
C GLU A 83 -1.85 -9.72 18.59
N ALA A 84 -2.57 -8.62 18.79
CA ALA A 84 -2.81 -8.07 20.12
C ALA A 84 -3.68 -9.03 20.97
N GLU A 85 -4.74 -9.60 20.38
CA GLU A 85 -5.59 -10.60 21.03
C GLU A 85 -4.79 -11.85 21.43
N LEU A 86 -3.92 -12.34 20.56
CA LEU A 86 -3.04 -13.47 20.84
C LEU A 86 -2.08 -13.15 21.98
N THR A 87 -1.44 -11.97 21.94
CA THR A 87 -0.53 -11.52 23.00
C THR A 87 -1.25 -11.51 24.35
N ASP A 88 -2.45 -10.94 24.41
CA ASP A 88 -3.26 -10.91 25.62
C ASP A 88 -3.64 -12.33 26.10
N ALA A 89 -4.07 -13.19 25.17
CA ALA A 89 -4.46 -14.57 25.48
C ALA A 89 -3.30 -15.40 26.04
N VAL A 90 -2.07 -15.22 25.54
CA VAL A 90 -0.89 -15.95 26.05
C VAL A 90 -0.61 -15.66 27.53
N TYR A 91 -0.85 -14.43 27.99
CA TYR A 91 -0.58 -14.05 29.38
C TYR A 91 -1.78 -14.25 30.31
N LYS A 92 -3.01 -14.18 29.79
CA LYS A 92 -4.22 -14.09 30.62
C LYS A 92 -5.21 -15.24 30.45
N SER A 93 -5.11 -16.04 29.40
CA SER A 93 -6.04 -17.13 29.10
C SER A 93 -5.45 -18.48 29.53
N ASN A 94 -6.22 -19.29 30.24
CA ASN A 94 -5.92 -20.70 30.49
C ASN A 94 -6.52 -21.64 29.42
N ASP A 95 -6.98 -21.11 28.28
CA ASP A 95 -7.55 -21.88 27.18
C ASP A 95 -6.53 -22.06 26.03
N PRO A 96 -5.88 -23.24 25.92
CA PRO A 96 -4.93 -23.52 24.86
C PRO A 96 -5.58 -23.60 23.47
N GLN A 97 -6.86 -23.95 23.39
CA GLN A 97 -7.58 -24.08 22.13
C GLN A 97 -7.85 -22.69 21.53
N LYS A 98 -8.19 -21.70 22.36
CA LYS A 98 -8.28 -20.30 21.92
C LYS A 98 -6.95 -19.81 21.34
N ILE A 99 -5.84 -20.03 22.04
CA ILE A 99 -4.50 -19.63 21.59
C ILE A 99 -4.17 -20.29 20.25
N LYS A 100 -4.39 -21.61 20.12
CA LYS A 100 -4.19 -22.37 18.89
C LYS A 100 -5.01 -21.80 17.72
N ASN A 101 -6.28 -21.50 17.95
CA ASN A 101 -7.16 -20.94 16.92
C ASN A 101 -6.67 -19.57 16.44
N LEU A 102 -6.27 -18.69 17.36
CA LEU A 102 -5.70 -17.38 17.02
C LEU A 102 -4.43 -17.49 16.17
N VAL A 103 -3.52 -18.40 16.53
CA VAL A 103 -2.30 -18.66 15.74
C VAL A 103 -2.65 -19.10 14.32
N ILE A 104 -3.61 -20.03 14.17
CA ILE A 104 -4.06 -20.51 12.85
C ILE A 104 -4.72 -19.38 12.04
N GLU A 105 -5.58 -18.58 12.67
CA GLU A 105 -6.25 -17.44 12.02
C GLU A 105 -5.24 -16.40 11.53
N ILE A 106 -4.26 -16.03 12.37
CA ILE A 106 -3.18 -15.11 12.00
C ILE A 106 -2.39 -15.66 10.81
N ALA A 107 -1.98 -16.93 10.87
CA ALA A 107 -1.23 -17.55 9.76
C ALA A 107 -2.03 -17.55 8.44
N LYS A 108 -3.33 -17.84 8.49
CA LYS A 108 -4.22 -17.76 7.32
C LYS A 108 -4.29 -16.33 6.76
N LEU A 109 -4.50 -15.34 7.62
CA LEU A 109 -4.58 -13.93 7.20
C LEU A 109 -3.25 -13.42 6.62
N LYS A 110 -2.09 -13.80 7.18
CA LYS A 110 -0.77 -13.45 6.60
C LYS A 110 -0.58 -14.09 5.23
N THR A 111 -1.04 -15.34 5.06
CA THR A 111 -1.04 -16.03 3.77
C THR A 111 -1.89 -15.28 2.75
N GLU A 112 -3.13 -14.94 3.10
CA GLU A 112 -4.05 -14.21 2.21
C GLU A 112 -3.50 -12.83 1.83
N LEU A 113 -2.91 -12.10 2.78
CA LEU A 113 -2.29 -10.80 2.54
C LEU A 113 -1.11 -10.93 1.55
N THR A 114 -0.29 -11.97 1.70
CA THR A 114 0.84 -12.25 0.80
C THR A 114 0.35 -12.61 -0.61
N VAL A 115 -0.72 -13.40 -0.72
CA VAL A 115 -1.33 -13.75 -2.02
C VAL A 115 -1.89 -12.52 -2.73
N LEU A 116 -2.51 -11.58 -2.02
CA LEU A 116 -3.01 -10.34 -2.60
C LEU A 116 -1.88 -9.48 -3.19
N ASP A 117 -0.75 -9.38 -2.49
CA ASP A 117 0.41 -8.64 -2.97
C ASP A 117 1.08 -9.32 -4.18
N ILE A 118 1.18 -10.65 -4.18
CA ILE A 118 1.61 -11.42 -5.37
C ILE A 118 0.68 -11.13 -6.56
N ASN A 119 -0.64 -11.08 -6.34
CA ASN A 119 -1.61 -10.81 -7.40
C ASN A 119 -1.46 -9.38 -7.94
N LEU A 120 -1.31 -8.37 -7.07
CA LEU A 120 -1.05 -6.99 -7.48
C LEU A 120 0.27 -6.91 -8.27
N PHE A 121 1.32 -7.54 -7.78
CA PHE A 121 2.61 -7.63 -8.46
C PHE A 121 2.45 -8.21 -9.87
N LYS A 122 1.77 -9.35 -10.02
CA LYS A 122 1.53 -9.99 -11.32
C LYS A 122 0.68 -9.13 -12.26
N ALA A 123 -0.32 -8.42 -11.73
CA ALA A 123 -1.12 -7.49 -12.51
C ALA A 123 -0.25 -6.35 -13.06
N ILE A 124 0.61 -5.76 -12.23
CA ILE A 124 1.59 -4.74 -12.69
C ILE A 124 2.50 -5.33 -13.77
N GLN A 125 3.09 -6.52 -13.55
CA GLN A 125 3.95 -7.16 -14.55
C GLN A 125 3.26 -7.34 -15.91
N SER A 126 1.95 -7.61 -15.92
CA SER A 126 1.17 -7.78 -17.17
C SER A 126 0.92 -6.48 -17.94
N ILE A 127 1.00 -5.33 -17.26
CA ILE A 127 0.81 -4.00 -17.86
C ILE A 127 2.14 -3.47 -18.45
N LEU A 128 3.26 -3.91 -17.88
CA LEU A 128 4.60 -3.52 -18.31
C LEU A 128 5.05 -4.28 -19.55
N ASN A 129 5.81 -3.62 -20.41
CA ASN A 129 6.56 -4.32 -21.45
C ASN A 129 7.78 -5.05 -20.84
N LYS A 130 8.46 -5.88 -21.65
CA LYS A 130 9.59 -6.69 -21.19
C LYS A 130 10.70 -5.85 -20.52
N SER A 131 11.14 -4.76 -21.16
CA SER A 131 12.21 -3.91 -20.65
C SER A 131 11.81 -3.19 -19.35
N GLN A 132 10.57 -2.70 -19.27
CA GLN A 132 10.01 -2.09 -18.07
C GLN A 132 9.92 -3.09 -16.92
N ASN A 133 9.49 -4.31 -17.19
CA ASN A 133 9.41 -5.36 -16.19
C ASN A 133 10.80 -5.74 -15.67
N GLU A 134 11.81 -5.84 -16.53
CA GLU A 134 13.21 -6.08 -16.10
C GLU A 134 13.73 -4.98 -15.17
N LYS A 135 13.49 -3.70 -15.50
CA LYS A 135 13.82 -2.55 -14.64
C LYS A 135 13.08 -2.63 -13.30
N PHE A 136 11.78 -2.95 -13.33
CA PHE A 136 10.94 -3.08 -12.13
C PHE A 136 11.48 -4.15 -11.18
N ILE A 137 11.76 -5.36 -11.70
CA ILE A 137 12.32 -6.47 -10.91
C ILE A 137 13.69 -6.11 -10.35
N LYS A 138 14.56 -5.48 -11.16
CA LYS A 138 15.87 -5.05 -10.71
C LYS A 138 15.76 -4.09 -9.53
N TYR A 139 14.85 -3.12 -9.58
CA TYR A 139 14.63 -2.19 -8.47
C TYR A 139 14.24 -2.93 -7.19
N LEU A 140 13.24 -3.82 -7.27
CA LEU A 140 12.75 -4.58 -6.12
C LEU A 140 13.80 -5.50 -5.49
N THR A 141 14.76 -6.01 -6.27
CA THR A 141 15.74 -7.02 -5.83
C THR A 141 17.11 -6.45 -5.48
N SER A 142 17.44 -5.22 -5.91
CA SER A 142 18.77 -4.62 -5.71
C SER A 142 18.97 -3.90 -4.37
N GLY A 143 18.01 -4.03 -3.44
CA GLY A 143 18.17 -3.54 -2.06
C GLY A 143 17.87 -2.05 -1.85
N SER A 144 17.00 -1.45 -2.67
CA SER A 144 16.52 -0.06 -2.50
C SER A 144 15.08 0.02 -1.97
N MET A 145 14.79 -0.81 -0.96
CA MET A 145 13.69 -0.61 -0.02
C MET A 145 14.23 -0.62 1.41
#